data_AF-A0A2D8CAF9-F1
#
_entry.id   AF-A0A2D8CAF9-F1
#
_cell.length_a   1.000
_cell.length_b   1.000
_cell.length_c   1.000
_cell.angle_alpha   90.00
_cell.angle_beta   90.00
_cell.angle_gamma   90.00
#
_symmetry.space_group_name_H-M   'P 1'
#
loop_
_entity.id
_entity.type
_entity.pdbx_description
1 polymer ?
#
loop_
_entity_poly.entity_id
_entity_poly.type
_entity_poly.pdbx_seq_one_letter_code
_entity_poly.pdbx_strand_id
1 'polypeptide(L)'
;MKLIQKLGLVLFLGGLLAFTIIPFLGNYQLSEEIVLSQSKEIHQESMNEILSPLYGKTYQTNFTFISEVNGKIDDYNQERKDNQQWDQVIWDDYTFPLTKASVQSPVKSQPLLFLFLSIGLVVLGGLLYNIPKHQGEPEGIKNNGIFHS
;
A
#
# COMPACT_ATOMS: atom_id res chain seq x y z
N MET A 1 26.87 -25.95 -8.81
CA MET A 1 25.45 -25.90 -8.41
C MET A 1 25.21 -25.19 -7.07
N LYS A 2 26.02 -25.43 -6.03
CA LYS A 2 25.87 -24.74 -4.72
C LYS A 2 25.90 -23.21 -4.81
N LEU A 3 26.66 -22.63 -5.74
CA LEU A 3 26.67 -21.18 -5.98
C LEU A 3 25.30 -20.67 -6.48
N ILE A 4 24.70 -21.35 -7.45
CA ILE A 4 23.37 -21.03 -7.99
C ILE A 4 22.31 -21.14 -6.89
N GLN A 5 22.40 -22.17 -6.04
CA GLN A 5 21.50 -22.33 -4.90
C GLN A 5 21.63 -21.16 -3.91
N LYS A 6 22.86 -20.77 -3.54
CA LYS A 6 23.10 -19.62 -2.65
C LYS A 6 22.57 -18.32 -3.25
N LEU A 7 22.78 -18.09 -4.55
CA LEU A 7 22.22 -16.94 -5.26
C LEU A 7 20.68 -16.97 -5.25
N GLY A 8 20.07 -18.12 -5.52
CA GLY A 8 18.62 -18.30 -5.46
C GLY A 8 18.05 -17.98 -4.08
N LEU A 9 18.73 -18.44 -3.01
CA LEU A 9 18.35 -18.13 -1.63
C LEU A 9 18.43 -16.63 -1.33
N VAL A 10 19.49 -15.95 -1.75
CA VAL A 10 19.64 -14.49 -1.57
C VAL A 10 18.54 -13.73 -2.30
N LEU A 11 18.23 -14.11 -3.55
CA LEU A 11 17.16 -13.49 -4.34
C LEU A 11 15.78 -13.71 -3.69
N PHE A 12 15.51 -14.92 -3.19
CA PHE A 12 14.28 -15.24 -2.51
C PHE A 12 14.07 -14.39 -1.25
N LEU A 13 15.09 -14.32 -0.39
CA LEU A 13 15.03 -13.53 0.84
C LEU A 13 14.96 -12.03 0.54
N GLY A 14 15.70 -11.54 -0.46
CA GLY A 14 15.64 -10.16 -0.91
C GLY A 14 14.26 -9.78 -1.44
N GLY A 15 13.64 -10.64 -2.24
CA GLY A 15 12.28 -10.41 -2.75
C GLY A 15 11.22 -10.42 -1.64
N LEU A 16 11.34 -11.32 -0.66
CA LEU A 16 10.43 -11.36 0.49
C LEU A 16 10.57 -10.11 1.39
N LEU A 17 11.81 -9.65 1.59
CA LEU A 17 12.08 -8.41 2.31
C LEU A 17 11.47 -7.21 1.55
N ALA A 18 11.67 -7.15 0.23
CA ALA A 18 11.08 -6.11 -0.61
C ALA A 18 9.55 -6.14 -0.52
N PHE A 19 8.92 -7.30 -0.64
CA PHE A 19 7.46 -7.46 -0.49
C PHE A 19 6.94 -6.93 0.84
N THR A 20 7.70 -7.07 1.92
CA THR A 20 7.33 -6.60 3.25
C THR A 20 7.45 -5.07 3.38
N ILE A 21 8.44 -4.46 2.73
CA ILE A 21 8.72 -3.01 2.83
C ILE A 21 7.87 -2.20 1.85
N ILE A 22 7.59 -2.73 0.65
CA ILE A 22 6.92 -2.03 -0.44
C ILE A 22 5.58 -1.35 -0.04
N PRO A 23 4.70 -1.97 0.76
CA PRO A 23 3.46 -1.32 1.20
C PRO A 23 3.66 -0.02 1.99
N PHE A 24 4.82 0.13 2.63
CA PHE A 24 5.20 1.30 3.43
C PHE A 24 6.01 2.33 2.63
N LEU A 25 6.27 2.08 1.33
CA LEU A 25 6.96 3.04 0.47
C LEU A 25 5.98 4.09 -0.05
N GLY A 26 6.06 5.27 0.52
CA GLY A 26 5.35 6.44 0.03
C GLY A 26 4.96 7.37 1.16
N ASN A 27 4.48 8.54 0.77
CA ASN A 27 3.94 9.53 1.68
C ASN A 27 2.54 9.93 1.19
N TYR A 28 1.82 10.69 2.01
CA TYR A 28 0.50 11.21 1.68
C TYR A 28 0.57 12.73 1.65
N GLN A 29 0.00 13.33 0.62
CA GLN A 29 -0.13 14.78 0.51
C GLN A 29 -1.44 15.11 -0.17
N LEU A 30 -2.26 15.92 0.50
CA LEU A 30 -3.52 16.40 -0.04
C LEU A 30 -3.30 17.65 -0.90
N SER A 31 -4.10 17.79 -1.94
CA SER A 31 -4.19 19.02 -2.74
C SER A 31 -5.65 19.39 -2.98
N GLU A 32 -5.88 20.65 -3.34
CA GLU A 32 -7.19 21.15 -3.77
C GLU A 32 -7.77 20.30 -4.92
N GLU A 33 -6.96 20.01 -5.94
CA GLU A 33 -7.38 19.16 -7.07
C GLU A 33 -7.88 17.79 -6.63
N ILE A 34 -7.21 17.17 -5.65
CA ILE A 34 -7.64 15.88 -5.10
C ILE A 34 -8.98 16.03 -4.37
N VAL A 35 -9.13 17.05 -3.53
CA VAL A 35 -10.39 17.27 -2.80
C VAL A 35 -11.55 17.49 -3.75
N LEU A 36 -11.38 18.36 -4.75
CA LEU A 36 -12.43 18.67 -5.72
C LEU A 36 -12.77 17.45 -6.57
N SER A 37 -11.78 16.66 -7.01
CA SER A 37 -12.02 15.48 -7.86
C SER A 37 -12.58 14.26 -7.13
N GLN A 38 -12.33 14.13 -5.82
CA GLN A 38 -12.75 12.97 -5.02
C GLN A 38 -14.01 13.22 -4.18
N SER A 39 -14.46 14.47 -4.06
CA SER A 39 -15.67 14.85 -3.33
C SER A 39 -16.87 14.98 -4.27
N LYS A 40 -18.08 14.77 -3.75
CA LYS A 40 -19.31 15.06 -4.51
C LYS A 40 -19.45 16.56 -4.70
N GLU A 41 -20.03 16.98 -5.82
CA GLU A 41 -20.25 18.41 -6.17
C GLU A 41 -20.88 19.20 -5.02
N ILE A 42 -21.90 18.63 -4.36
CA ILE A 42 -22.59 19.24 -3.21
C ILE A 42 -21.69 19.47 -1.97
N HIS A 43 -20.55 18.78 -1.87
CA HIS A 43 -19.63 18.88 -0.74
C HIS A 43 -18.30 19.56 -1.14
N GLN A 44 -18.06 19.83 -2.42
CA GLN A 44 -16.76 20.34 -2.88
C GLN A 44 -16.37 21.66 -2.23
N GLU A 45 -17.29 22.62 -2.12
CA GLU A 45 -17.02 23.92 -1.50
C GLU A 45 -16.64 23.75 -0.02
N SER A 46 -17.49 23.09 0.76
CA SER A 46 -17.25 22.84 2.19
C SER A 46 -15.99 22.01 2.43
N MET A 47 -15.78 20.96 1.62
CA MET A 47 -14.58 20.12 1.73
C MET A 47 -13.31 20.89 1.39
N ASN A 48 -13.36 21.77 0.38
CA ASN A 48 -12.21 22.59 0.02
C ASN A 48 -11.83 23.55 1.14
N GLU A 49 -12.83 24.19 1.75
CA GLU A 49 -12.65 25.10 2.87
C GLU A 49 -12.02 24.38 4.08
N ILE A 50 -12.65 23.31 4.57
CA ILE A 50 -12.24 22.63 5.81
C ILE A 50 -10.90 21.90 5.68
N LEU A 51 -10.57 21.40 4.49
CA LEU A 51 -9.32 20.66 4.23
C LEU A 51 -8.18 21.56 3.73
N SER A 52 -8.45 22.82 3.37
CA SER A 52 -7.41 23.78 2.95
C SER A 52 -6.19 23.86 3.88
N PRO A 53 -6.31 23.76 5.23
CA PRO A 53 -5.14 23.81 6.11
C PRO A 53 -4.24 22.56 6.00
N LEU A 54 -4.70 21.50 5.32
CA LEU A 54 -3.96 20.25 5.13
C LEU A 54 -3.22 20.22 3.80
N TYR A 55 -3.48 21.17 2.90
CA TYR A 55 -2.91 21.17 1.55
C TYR A 55 -1.40 21.34 1.57
N GLY A 56 -0.71 20.54 0.75
CA GLY A 56 0.74 20.54 0.66
C GLY A 56 1.47 19.95 1.87
N LYS A 57 0.78 19.64 2.98
CA LYS A 57 1.40 18.93 4.12
C LYS A 57 1.71 17.49 3.74
N THR A 58 2.91 17.04 4.10
CA THR A 58 3.37 15.66 3.85
C THR A 58 3.24 14.82 5.10
N TYR A 59 2.55 13.69 4.98
CA TYR A 59 2.37 12.70 6.05
C TYR A 59 3.11 11.41 5.69
N GLN A 60 3.88 10.88 6.64
CA GLN A 60 4.64 9.65 6.46
C GLN A 60 3.77 8.39 6.56
N THR A 61 2.63 8.49 7.24
CA THR A 61 1.73 7.34 7.46
C THR A 61 0.30 7.69 7.07
N ASN A 62 -0.45 6.68 6.61
CA ASN A 62 -1.88 6.81 6.37
C ASN A 62 -2.64 7.14 7.66
N PHE A 63 -2.23 6.59 8.80
CA PHE A 63 -2.89 6.81 10.09
C PHE A 63 -2.92 8.29 10.48
N THR A 64 -1.78 8.98 10.38
CA THR A 64 -1.70 10.41 10.68
C THR A 64 -2.50 11.25 9.68
N PHE A 65 -2.42 10.90 8.38
CA PHE A 65 -3.17 11.58 7.34
C PHE A 65 -4.69 11.46 7.54
N ILE A 66 -5.17 10.24 7.73
CA ILE A 66 -6.59 9.93 7.95
C ILE A 66 -7.09 10.63 9.22
N SER A 67 -6.31 10.59 10.29
CA SER A 67 -6.69 11.24 11.56
C SER A 67 -6.88 12.74 11.39
N GLU A 68 -6.02 13.44 10.65
CA GLU A 68 -6.18 14.89 10.44
C GLU A 68 -7.34 15.20 9.49
N VAL A 69 -7.53 14.43 8.42
CA VAL A 69 -8.67 14.60 7.50
C VAL A 69 -9.99 14.37 8.23
N ASN A 70 -10.13 13.26 8.96
CA ASN A 70 -11.34 12.96 9.70
C ASN A 70 -11.59 13.98 10.81
N GLY A 71 -10.54 14.42 11.52
CA GLY A 71 -10.66 15.48 12.51
C GLY A 71 -11.29 16.76 11.93
N LYS A 72 -10.88 17.18 10.73
CA LYS A 72 -11.48 18.36 10.06
C LYS A 72 -12.93 18.16 9.66
N ILE A 73 -13.29 16.98 9.18
CA ILE A 73 -14.68 16.65 8.80
C ILE A 73 -15.56 16.52 10.05
N ASP A 74 -15.04 15.93 11.12
CA ASP A 74 -15.74 15.74 12.38
C ASP A 74 -15.99 17.06 13.09
N ASP A 75 -14.98 17.95 13.16
CA ASP A 75 -15.13 19.31 13.70
C ASP A 75 -16.24 20.08 12.97
N TYR A 76 -16.21 20.08 11.63
CA TYR A 76 -17.22 20.70 10.78
C TYR A 76 -18.62 20.10 11.04
N ASN A 77 -18.71 18.78 11.05
CA ASN A 77 -19.97 18.08 11.27
C ASN A 77 -20.54 18.35 12.67
N GLN A 78 -19.68 18.43 13.69
CA GLN A 78 -20.11 18.71 15.05
C GLN A 78 -20.73 20.10 15.16
N GLU A 79 -20.09 21.12 14.57
CA GLU A 79 -20.62 22.48 14.53
C GLU A 79 -22.00 22.54 13.83
N ARG A 80 -22.17 21.83 12.71
CA ARG A 80 -23.47 21.78 12.01
C ARG A 80 -24.54 21.07 12.83
N LYS A 81 -24.18 19.99 13.52
CA LYS A 81 -25.11 19.26 14.42
C LYS A 81 -25.54 20.13 15.60
N ASP A 82 -24.61 20.84 16.22
CA ASP A 82 -24.89 21.75 17.34
C ASP A 82 -25.83 22.88 16.93
N ASN A 83 -25.68 23.37 15.69
CA ASN A 83 -26.54 24.39 15.08
C ASN A 83 -27.81 23.82 14.43
N GLN A 84 -28.09 22.51 14.56
CA GLN A 84 -29.24 21.82 13.97
C GLN A 84 -29.31 21.90 12.42
N GLN A 85 -28.18 22.12 11.75
CA GLN A 85 -28.04 22.22 10.30
C GLN A 85 -27.81 20.82 9.68
N TRP A 86 -28.75 19.90 9.89
CA TRP A 86 -28.61 18.50 9.48
C TRP A 86 -28.38 18.29 7.98
N ASP A 87 -28.95 19.16 7.15
CA ASP A 87 -28.81 19.12 5.69
C ASP A 87 -27.38 19.44 5.22
N GLN A 88 -26.54 20.01 6.07
CA GLN A 88 -25.15 20.39 5.77
C GLN A 88 -24.13 19.41 6.36
N VAL A 89 -24.58 18.40 7.11
CA VAL A 89 -23.70 17.38 7.70
C VAL A 89 -23.22 16.43 6.61
N ILE A 90 -21.90 16.24 6.54
CA ILE A 90 -21.27 15.31 5.62
C ILE A 90 -21.33 13.90 6.21
N TRP A 91 -22.27 13.10 5.72
CA TRP A 91 -22.42 11.69 6.12
C TRP A 91 -21.62 10.72 5.25
N ASP A 92 -21.10 11.19 4.12
CA ASP A 92 -20.31 10.39 3.18
C ASP A 92 -18.90 10.12 3.71
N ASP A 93 -18.41 8.89 3.52
CA ASP A 93 -17.02 8.53 3.84
C ASP A 93 -16.09 8.86 2.67
N TYR A 94 -15.41 10.01 2.78
CA TYR A 94 -14.37 10.43 1.84
C TYR A 94 -12.97 9.93 2.19
N THR A 95 -12.80 9.24 3.31
CA THR A 95 -11.49 8.82 3.83
C THR A 95 -10.72 8.00 2.81
N PHE A 96 -11.34 6.95 2.29
CA PHE A 96 -10.71 6.04 1.34
C PHE A 96 -10.33 6.71 0.01
N PRO A 97 -11.25 7.38 -0.73
CA PRO A 97 -10.90 8.00 -2.00
C PRO A 97 -9.86 9.12 -1.84
N LEU A 98 -9.96 9.96 -0.81
CA LEU A 98 -8.96 11.00 -0.55
C LEU A 98 -7.59 10.41 -0.21
N THR A 99 -7.54 9.39 0.66
CA THR A 99 -6.28 8.73 1.03
C THR A 99 -5.61 8.08 -0.17
N LYS A 100 -6.39 7.39 -0.99
CA LYS A 100 -5.89 6.71 -2.19
C LYS A 100 -5.38 7.71 -3.23
N ALA A 101 -6.07 8.82 -3.44
CA ALA A 101 -5.64 9.85 -4.38
C ALA A 101 -4.40 10.62 -3.87
N SER A 102 -4.28 10.80 -2.56
CA SER A 102 -3.19 11.53 -1.90
C SER A 102 -1.88 10.76 -1.79
N VAL A 103 -1.86 9.46 -2.14
CA VAL A 103 -0.63 8.66 -2.04
C VAL A 103 0.39 9.04 -3.11
N GLN A 104 1.58 9.40 -2.66
CA GLN A 104 2.77 9.62 -3.47
C GLN A 104 3.77 8.49 -3.20
N SER A 105 3.86 7.56 -4.14
CA SER A 105 4.70 6.36 -4.00
C SER A 105 5.46 6.07 -5.29
N PRO A 106 6.75 5.71 -5.22
CA PRO A 106 7.50 5.26 -6.39
C PRO A 106 6.89 4.00 -7.03
N VAL A 107 6.12 3.23 -6.25
CA VAL A 107 5.38 2.05 -6.73
C VAL A 107 4.35 2.43 -7.79
N LYS A 108 3.72 3.61 -7.66
CA LYS A 108 2.74 4.12 -8.63
C LYS A 108 3.40 4.46 -9.97
N SER A 109 4.65 4.92 -9.94
CA SER A 109 5.40 5.30 -11.15
C SER A 109 5.92 4.09 -11.94
N GLN A 110 6.27 2.99 -11.27
CA GLN A 110 6.85 1.80 -11.91
C GLN A 110 6.27 0.49 -11.37
N PRO A 111 4.95 0.25 -11.52
CA PRO A 111 4.27 -0.86 -10.86
C PRO A 111 4.84 -2.24 -11.23
N LEU A 112 5.22 -2.44 -12.50
CA LEU A 112 5.80 -3.69 -12.97
C LEU A 112 7.17 -3.98 -12.35
N LEU A 113 8.00 -2.94 -12.13
CA LEU A 113 9.29 -3.11 -11.47
C LEU A 113 9.09 -3.58 -10.03
N PHE A 114 8.23 -2.91 -9.27
CA PHE A 114 7.98 -3.27 -7.87
C PHE A 114 7.27 -4.63 -7.73
N LEU A 115 6.41 -5.00 -8.68
CA LEU A 115 5.84 -6.34 -8.77
C LEU A 115 6.92 -7.40 -9.00
N PHE A 116 7.86 -7.13 -9.91
CA PHE A 116 8.98 -8.03 -10.17
C PHE A 116 9.93 -8.12 -8.96
N LEU A 117 10.26 -7.00 -8.32
CA LEU A 117 11.13 -6.98 -7.14
C LEU A 117 10.54 -7.73 -5.95
N SER A 118 9.22 -7.72 -5.79
CA SER A 118 8.54 -8.45 -4.71
C SER A 118 8.31 -9.91 -5.09
N ILE A 119 7.42 -10.18 -6.04
CA ILE A 119 6.97 -11.53 -6.38
C ILE A 119 7.93 -12.19 -7.36
N GLY A 120 8.40 -11.46 -8.37
CA GLY A 120 9.29 -11.99 -9.39
C GLY A 120 10.60 -12.54 -8.83
N LEU A 121 11.25 -11.81 -7.91
CA LEU A 121 12.48 -12.25 -7.24
C LEU A 121 12.25 -13.45 -6.32
N VAL A 122 11.11 -13.52 -5.63
CA VAL A 122 10.74 -14.68 -4.81
C VAL A 122 10.60 -15.93 -5.68
N VAL A 123 9.86 -15.84 -6.79
CA VAL A 123 9.67 -16.96 -7.71
C VAL A 123 11.00 -17.37 -8.34
N LEU A 124 11.77 -16.42 -8.89
CA LEU A 124 13.05 -16.69 -9.52
C LEU A 124 14.06 -17.29 -8.53
N GLY A 125 14.15 -16.73 -7.33
CA GLY A 125 15.02 -17.23 -6.27
C GLY A 125 14.66 -18.65 -5.83
N GLY A 126 13.35 -18.92 -5.67
CA GLY A 126 12.83 -20.24 -5.36
C GLY A 126 13.18 -21.28 -6.44
N LEU A 127 13.04 -20.94 -7.72
CA LEU A 127 13.40 -21.82 -8.83
C LEU A 127 14.91 -22.09 -8.86
N LEU A 128 15.74 -21.05 -8.73
CA LEU A 128 17.20 -21.16 -8.73
C LEU A 128 17.75 -21.95 -7.53
N TYR A 129 17.04 -21.96 -6.40
CA TYR A 129 17.39 -22.79 -5.25
C TYR A 129 16.97 -24.25 -5.43
N ASN A 130 15.72 -24.49 -5.85
CA ASN A 130 15.15 -25.84 -5.86
C ASN A 130 15.58 -26.68 -7.07
N ILE A 131 15.62 -26.12 -8.28
CA ILE A 131 15.93 -26.89 -9.50
C ILE A 131 17.32 -27.55 -9.41
N PRO A 132 18.41 -26.85 -9.04
CA PRO A 132 19.73 -27.47 -8.93
C PRO A 132 19.85 -28.45 -7.76
N LYS A 133 18.90 -28.46 -6.82
CA LYS A 133 18.93 -29.40 -5.68
C LYS A 133 18.43 -30.79 -6.09
N HIS A 134 17.52 -30.85 -7.06
CA HIS A 134 16.89 -32.09 -7.52
C HIS A 134 17.43 -32.60 -8.87
N GLN A 135 18.30 -31.83 -9.53
CA GLN A 135 18.98 -32.25 -10.74
C GLN A 135 19.91 -33.45 -10.47
N GLY A 136 19.60 -34.60 -11.09
CA GLY A 136 20.36 -35.84 -10.97
C GLY A 136 19.86 -36.81 -9.91
N GLU A 137 18.76 -36.49 -9.21
CA GLU A 137 18.12 -37.48 -8.34
C GLU A 137 17.29 -38.47 -9.18
N PRO A 138 17.34 -39.79 -8.90
CA PRO A 138 16.55 -40.78 -9.63
C PRO A 138 15.05 -40.53 -9.46
N GLU A 139 14.27 -40.91 -10.48
CA GLU A 139 12.81 -40.85 -10.45
C GLU A 139 12.26 -41.89 -9.44
N GLY A 140 11.21 -41.54 -8.68
CA GLY A 140 10.53 -42.45 -7.73
C GLY A 140 10.67 -42.11 -6.24
N ILE A 141 10.15 -42.99 -5.36
CA ILE A 141 10.19 -42.83 -3.90
C ILE A 141 11.62 -43.04 -3.41
N LYS A 142 12.18 -42.02 -2.77
CA LYS A 142 13.55 -42.01 -2.25
C LYS A 142 13.53 -42.44 -0.78
N ASN A 143 14.31 -43.46 -0.41
CA ASN A 143 14.55 -43.85 0.99
C ASN A 143 15.49 -42.86 1.70
N ASN A 144 15.18 -41.57 1.65
CA ASN A 144 16.06 -40.49 2.07
C ASN A 144 15.70 -39.86 3.42
N GLY A 145 14.88 -40.52 4.23
CA GLY A 145 14.59 -39.95 5.55
C GLY A 145 13.45 -38.91 5.57
N ILE A 146 12.64 -38.78 4.52
CA ILE A 146 11.63 -37.69 4.43
C ILE A 146 10.19 -38.19 4.53
N PHE A 147 9.89 -39.40 4.06
CA PHE A 147 8.57 -40.02 4.19
C PHE A 147 8.62 -41.14 5.23
N HIS A 148 8.18 -40.83 6.45
CA HIS A 148 7.98 -41.78 7.55
C HIS A 148 6.62 -41.52 8.17
N SER A 149 5.94 -42.59 8.61
CA SER A 149 4.76 -42.47 9.47
C SER A 149 5.18 -42.26 10.92
#